data_AF-A0A2K0WBU8-F1
#
_entry.id   AF-A0A2K0WBU8-F1
#
_cell.length_a   1.000
_cell.length_b   1.000
_cell.length_c   1.000
_cell.angle_alpha   90.00
_cell.angle_beta   90.00
_cell.angle_gamma   90.00
#
_symmetry.space_group_name_H-M   'P 1'
#
loop_
_entity.id
_entity.type
_entity.pdbx_description
1 polymer ?
#
loop_
_entity_poly.entity_id
_entity_poly.type
_entity_poly.pdbx_seq_one_letter_code
_entity_poly.pdbx_strand_id
1 'polypeptide(L)'
;MRQETGASMSIADNANEDTLANPVPLMEDFDDEGYPLCNSQAELQIRLVDLLSATGRVGSESEEALIYRACLFAAYLCTYRLSEGVWGGYFAPEKCVTEILDCMTDFTRKMSPWKLAPGITFWLLYKAGGLTKSRLHKDRAVALVDRYRCFYSTGYDQDWELVEMRLKKFIWCENVMEQKMYTFWQECQIDCC
;
A
#
# COMPACT_ATOMS: atom_id res chain seq x y z
N MET A 1 17.39 -51.77 48.25
CA MET A 1 17.89 -50.39 48.08
C MET A 1 17.46 -49.93 46.70
N ARG A 2 16.74 -48.83 46.47
CA ARG A 2 16.27 -47.72 47.30
C ARG A 2 15.22 -46.94 46.48
N GLN A 3 14.18 -46.46 47.18
CA GLN A 3 13.36 -45.26 46.97
C GLN A 3 12.36 -45.25 45.79
N GLU A 4 11.03 -45.21 46.02
CA GLU A 4 10.19 -44.09 46.56
C GLU A 4 10.18 -42.89 45.59
N THR A 5 9.09 -42.21 45.23
CA THR A 5 7.85 -41.83 45.93
C THR A 5 6.95 -41.14 44.88
N GLY A 6 5.63 -41.38 44.83
CA GLY A 6 4.59 -40.42 45.26
C GLY A 6 4.09 -39.52 44.10
N ALA A 7 2.81 -39.19 43.89
CA ALA A 7 1.62 -39.31 44.71
C ALA A 7 0.36 -39.27 43.82
N SER A 8 -0.71 -39.91 44.32
CA SER A 8 -2.08 -39.93 43.80
C SER A 8 -2.73 -38.56 43.79
N MET A 9 -3.74 -38.36 42.93
CA MET A 9 -4.86 -37.48 43.27
C MET A 9 -6.16 -37.93 42.58
N SER A 10 -7.20 -37.98 43.40
CA SER A 10 -8.50 -38.61 43.20
C SER A 10 -9.43 -37.87 42.23
N ILE A 11 -10.25 -38.66 41.55
CA ILE A 11 -11.44 -38.25 40.80
C ILE A 11 -12.47 -37.63 41.74
N ALA A 12 -12.96 -36.45 41.39
CA ALA A 12 -14.24 -35.93 41.84
C ALA A 12 -15.01 -35.44 40.61
N ASP A 13 -16.01 -36.21 40.21
CA ASP A 13 -17.07 -35.78 39.32
C ASP A 13 -17.89 -34.70 40.03
N ASN A 14 -18.10 -33.56 39.38
CA ASN A 14 -19.25 -32.70 39.64
C ASN A 14 -19.69 -32.09 38.31
N ALA A 15 -20.92 -32.46 37.93
CA ALA A 15 -21.66 -31.98 36.79
C ALA A 15 -22.12 -30.51 36.98
N ASN A 16 -22.58 -29.91 35.86
CA ASN A 16 -23.26 -28.60 35.73
C ASN A 16 -22.31 -27.38 35.84
N GLU A 17 -22.34 -26.33 35.01
CA GLU A 17 -23.38 -25.74 34.17
C GLU A 17 -22.75 -25.07 32.94
N ASP A 18 -23.49 -25.07 31.82
CA ASP A 18 -23.36 -24.08 30.76
C ASP A 18 -23.40 -22.66 31.37
N THR A 19 -22.37 -21.86 31.15
CA THR A 19 -22.51 -20.40 31.22
C THR A 19 -21.70 -19.76 30.10
N LEU A 20 -22.45 -19.50 29.02
CA LEU A 20 -22.19 -18.51 27.99
C LEU A 20 -21.68 -17.18 28.57
N ALA A 21 -20.96 -16.47 27.70
CA ALA A 21 -20.80 -15.02 27.70
C ALA A 21 -19.77 -14.43 28.66
N ASN A 22 -18.50 -14.58 28.30
CA ASN A 22 -17.61 -13.41 28.39
C ASN A 22 -17.60 -12.74 27.01
N PRO A 23 -18.48 -11.77 26.73
CA PRO A 23 -18.26 -10.90 25.60
C PRO A 23 -17.00 -10.10 25.93
N VAL A 24 -15.98 -10.25 25.09
CA VAL A 24 -14.89 -9.27 25.03
C VAL A 24 -15.57 -7.91 24.89
N PRO A 25 -15.31 -6.93 25.78
CA PRO A 25 -15.89 -5.61 25.65
C PRO A 25 -15.44 -5.06 24.29
N LEU A 26 -16.36 -5.03 23.32
CA LEU A 26 -16.18 -4.20 22.15
C LEU A 26 -16.15 -2.77 22.70
N MET A 27 -15.01 -2.12 22.49
CA MET A 27 -14.70 -0.76 22.87
C MET A 27 -15.97 0.10 22.75
N GLU A 28 -16.42 0.66 23.89
CA GLU A 28 -17.54 1.58 23.95
C GLU A 28 -17.39 2.65 22.87
N ASP A 29 -18.48 2.92 22.14
CA ASP A 29 -18.56 3.91 21.08
C ASP A 29 -17.97 5.23 21.59
N PHE A 30 -16.76 5.54 21.14
CA PHE A 30 -16.19 6.86 21.35
C PHE A 30 -17.10 7.85 20.63
N ASP A 31 -17.66 8.77 21.42
CA ASP A 31 -18.45 9.90 20.95
C ASP A 31 -17.86 10.47 19.66
N ASP A 32 -18.69 10.48 18.61
CA ASP A 32 -18.40 10.88 17.23
C ASP A 32 -18.19 12.41 17.10
N GLU A 33 -17.64 13.02 18.14
CA GLU A 33 -17.37 14.45 18.24
C GLU A 33 -15.89 14.69 17.91
N GLY A 34 -15.55 14.60 16.63
CA GLY A 34 -14.47 15.43 16.11
C GLY A 34 -13.63 14.95 14.92
N TYR A 35 -13.58 13.66 14.56
CA TYR A 35 -12.78 13.22 13.40
C TYR A 35 -13.29 11.92 12.78
N PRO A 36 -14.01 11.96 11.64
CA PRO A 36 -14.62 10.77 11.09
C PRO A 36 -13.60 10.04 10.21
N LEU A 37 -12.83 9.14 10.82
CA LEU A 37 -12.47 7.95 10.07
C LEU A 37 -13.73 7.13 9.97
N CYS A 38 -14.45 7.25 8.84
CA CYS A 38 -15.56 6.35 8.56
C CYS A 38 -15.07 4.91 8.74
N ASN A 39 -15.78 4.07 9.49
CA ASN A 39 -15.41 2.67 9.79
C ASN A 39 -14.96 1.91 8.54
N SER A 40 -15.58 2.19 7.40
CA SER A 40 -15.20 1.65 6.08
C SER A 40 -13.74 1.94 5.68
N GLN A 41 -13.22 3.12 6.00
CA GLN A 41 -11.85 3.52 5.68
C GLN A 41 -10.84 2.84 6.60
N ALA A 42 -11.15 2.72 7.89
CA ALA A 42 -10.33 1.96 8.83
C ALA A 42 -10.27 0.48 8.44
N GLU A 43 -11.42 -0.12 8.09
CA GLU A 43 -11.49 -1.50 7.59
C GLU A 43 -10.67 -1.70 6.32
N LEU A 44 -10.72 -0.77 5.36
CA LEU A 44 -9.92 -0.83 4.14
C LEU A 44 -8.42 -0.78 4.45
N GLN A 45 -8.00 0.11 5.35
CA GLN A 45 -6.58 0.23 5.74
C GLN A 45 -6.09 -1.01 6.47
N ILE A 46 -6.90 -1.58 7.38
CA ILE A 46 -6.58 -2.83 8.10
C ILE A 46 -6.40 -3.97 7.10
N ARG A 47 -7.36 -4.16 6.17
CA ARG A 47 -7.26 -5.21 5.14
C ARG A 47 -6.02 -5.05 4.27
N LEU A 48 -5.66 -3.82 3.89
CA LEU A 48 -4.44 -3.57 3.13
C LEU A 48 -3.18 -3.93 3.92
N VAL A 49 -3.13 -3.63 5.22
CA VAL A 49 -2.01 -3.99 6.10
C VAL A 49 -1.91 -5.51 6.28
N ASP A 50 -3.03 -6.21 6.42
CA ASP A 50 -3.06 -7.67 6.50
C ASP A 50 -2.52 -8.31 5.22
N LEU A 51 -2.95 -7.83 4.06
CA LEU A 51 -2.46 -8.29 2.76
C LEU A 51 -0.96 -8.00 2.60
N LEU A 52 -0.49 -6.81 2.96
CA LEU A 52 0.94 -6.46 2.93
C LEU A 52 1.76 -7.38 3.85
N SER A 53 1.26 -7.66 5.05
CA SER A 53 1.90 -8.57 6.01
C SER A 53 2.00 -9.99 5.46
N ALA A 54 0.98 -10.45 4.73
CA ALA A 54 1.02 -11.74 4.03
C ALA A 54 2.07 -11.76 2.92
N THR A 55 2.20 -10.69 2.13
CA THR A 55 3.22 -10.64 1.04
C THR A 55 4.66 -10.70 1.56
N GLY A 56 4.95 -10.11 2.73
CA GLY A 56 6.29 -10.14 3.33
C GLY A 56 6.72 -11.53 3.81
N ARG A 57 5.76 -12.42 4.14
CA ARG A 57 6.04 -13.78 4.61
C ARG A 57 6.33 -14.76 3.48
N VAL A 58 5.89 -14.45 2.27
CA VAL A 58 5.96 -15.40 1.15
C VAL A 58 7.35 -15.39 0.49
N GLY A 59 8.19 -14.38 0.73
CA GLY A 59 9.59 -14.34 0.27
C GLY A 59 9.77 -14.51 -1.25
N SER A 60 8.67 -14.50 -2.01
CA SER A 60 8.67 -14.80 -3.43
C SER A 60 9.14 -13.57 -4.16
N GLU A 61 10.29 -13.72 -4.79
CA GLU A 61 10.91 -12.74 -5.66
C GLU A 61 10.30 -12.74 -7.08
N SER A 62 9.19 -13.46 -7.30
CA SER A 62 8.48 -13.48 -8.57
C SER A 62 7.96 -12.10 -8.94
N GLU A 63 8.00 -11.79 -10.23
CA GLU A 63 7.54 -10.51 -10.81
C GLU A 63 6.10 -10.16 -10.44
N GLU A 64 5.19 -11.13 -10.49
CA GLU A 64 3.78 -10.95 -10.12
C GLU A 64 3.63 -10.55 -8.66
N ALA A 65 4.43 -11.16 -7.76
CA ALA A 65 4.44 -10.79 -6.35
C ALA A 65 4.99 -9.38 -6.12
N LEU A 66 6.00 -8.93 -6.88
CA LEU A 66 6.54 -7.58 -6.81
C LEU A 66 5.53 -6.52 -7.26
N ILE A 67 4.87 -6.73 -8.41
CA ILE A 67 3.81 -5.82 -8.90
C ILE A 67 2.64 -5.79 -7.92
N TYR A 68 2.20 -6.96 -7.44
CA TYR A 68 1.09 -7.05 -6.48
C TYR A 68 1.40 -6.29 -5.18
N ARG A 69 2.61 -6.48 -4.63
CA ARG A 69 3.07 -5.76 -3.44
C ARG A 69 3.13 -4.25 -3.68
N ALA A 70 3.66 -3.80 -4.81
CA ALA A 70 3.67 -2.39 -5.17
C ALA A 70 2.25 -1.81 -5.27
N CYS A 71 1.30 -2.56 -5.84
CA CYS A 71 -0.11 -2.16 -5.92
C CYS A 71 -0.74 -2.00 -4.53
N LEU A 72 -0.45 -2.89 -3.59
CA LEU A 72 -0.94 -2.77 -2.21
C LEU A 72 -0.40 -1.52 -1.52
N PHE A 73 0.91 -1.23 -1.66
CA PHE A 73 1.48 0.00 -1.11
C PHE A 73 0.92 1.27 -1.77
N ALA A 74 0.71 1.25 -3.08
CA ALA A 74 0.11 2.38 -3.80
C ALA A 74 -1.35 2.59 -3.40
N ALA A 75 -2.13 1.53 -3.21
CA ALA A 75 -3.49 1.60 -2.72
C ALA A 75 -3.53 2.18 -1.30
N TYR A 76 -2.67 1.68 -0.41
CA TYR A 76 -2.54 2.22 0.95
C TYR A 76 -2.15 3.70 0.93
N LEU A 77 -1.12 4.07 0.17
CA LEU A 77 -0.67 5.46 0.00
C LEU A 77 -1.79 6.37 -0.50
N CYS A 78 -2.58 5.91 -1.48
CA CYS A 78 -3.74 6.64 -1.98
C CYS A 78 -4.76 6.86 -0.87
N THR A 79 -5.19 5.79 -0.17
CA THR A 79 -6.17 5.90 0.92
C THR A 79 -5.68 6.79 2.07
N TYR A 80 -4.40 6.73 2.41
CA TYR A 80 -3.81 7.58 3.44
C TYR A 80 -3.88 9.06 3.06
N ARG A 81 -3.56 9.40 1.80
CA ARG A 81 -3.59 10.79 1.30
C ARG A 81 -5.00 11.38 1.23
N LEU A 82 -6.04 10.55 1.09
CA LEU A 82 -7.44 11.00 1.20
C LEU A 82 -7.81 11.45 2.62
N SER A 83 -7.02 11.03 3.60
CA SER A 83 -7.33 11.16 5.03
C SER A 83 -6.25 11.91 5.79
N GLU A 84 -5.36 12.62 5.09
CA GLU A 84 -4.27 13.41 5.67
C GLU A 84 -4.76 14.49 6.64
N GLY A 85 -6.03 14.92 6.55
CA GLY A 85 -6.66 15.80 7.55
C GLY A 85 -6.81 15.16 8.93
N VAL A 86 -6.76 13.83 9.03
CA VAL A 86 -6.86 13.05 10.28
C VAL A 86 -5.51 12.47 10.69
N TRP A 87 -4.69 12.04 9.72
CA TRP A 87 -3.39 11.39 9.96
C TRP A 87 -2.24 12.26 9.43
N GLY A 88 -1.87 13.31 10.17
CA GLY A 88 -0.80 14.25 9.79
C GLY A 88 0.64 13.69 9.85
N GLY A 89 0.84 12.39 9.62
CA GLY A 89 2.14 11.72 9.73
C GLY A 89 2.88 11.63 8.39
N TYR A 90 4.08 12.21 8.30
CA TYR A 90 4.91 12.15 7.09
C TYR A 90 5.52 10.76 6.82
N PHE A 91 5.73 9.96 7.88
CA PHE A 91 6.58 8.77 7.81
C PHE A 91 5.95 7.58 7.08
N ALA A 92 4.65 7.32 7.28
CA ALA A 92 3.97 6.21 6.64
C ALA A 92 3.85 6.37 5.10
N PRO A 93 3.51 7.57 4.56
CA PRO A 93 3.55 7.82 3.13
C PRO A 93 4.90 7.53 2.49
N GLU A 94 6.00 8.02 3.08
CA GLU A 94 7.32 7.86 2.47
C GLU A 94 7.82 6.42 2.50
N LYS A 95 7.49 5.64 3.55
CA LYS A 95 7.78 4.21 3.55
C LYS A 95 7.06 3.48 2.39
N CYS A 96 5.80 3.82 2.13
CA CYS A 96 5.06 3.25 1.00
C CYS A 96 5.70 3.62 -0.33
N VAL A 97 6.13 4.88 -0.48
CA VAL A 97 6.86 5.34 -1.67
C VAL A 97 8.15 4.56 -1.86
N THR A 98 8.97 4.39 -0.82
CA THR A 98 10.22 3.62 -0.88
C THR A 98 9.95 2.20 -1.38
N GLU A 99 8.97 1.51 -0.78
CA GLU A 99 8.65 0.12 -1.14
C GLU A 99 8.12 0.00 -2.58
N ILE A 100 7.32 0.96 -3.05
CA ILE A 100 6.88 0.99 -4.46
C ILE A 100 8.12 1.10 -5.35
N LEU A 101 9.00 2.08 -5.10
CA LEU A 101 10.18 2.31 -5.94
C LEU A 101 11.18 1.15 -5.91
N ASP A 102 11.33 0.47 -4.77
CA ASP A 102 12.15 -0.74 -4.64
C ASP A 102 11.57 -1.89 -5.46
N CYS A 103 10.27 -2.17 -5.33
CA CYS A 103 9.58 -3.17 -6.15
C CYS A 103 9.73 -2.87 -7.65
N MET A 104 9.56 -1.60 -8.06
CA MET A 104 9.71 -1.18 -9.45
C MET A 104 11.16 -1.28 -9.95
N THR A 105 12.14 -1.05 -9.09
CA THR A 105 13.57 -1.19 -9.41
C THR A 105 13.93 -2.65 -9.60
N ASP A 106 13.52 -3.53 -8.70
CA ASP A 106 13.80 -4.96 -8.78
C ASP A 106 13.04 -5.62 -9.93
N PHE A 107 11.83 -5.14 -10.24
CA PHE A 107 11.11 -5.55 -11.43
C PHE A 107 11.90 -5.27 -12.72
N THR A 108 12.54 -4.09 -12.85
CA THR A 108 13.38 -3.80 -14.05
C THR A 108 14.57 -4.73 -14.22
N ARG A 109 15.05 -5.36 -13.14
CA ARG A 109 16.21 -6.26 -13.20
C ARG A 109 15.84 -7.67 -13.68
N LYS A 110 14.57 -8.08 -13.53
CA LYS A 110 14.14 -9.48 -13.67
C LYS A 110 13.54 -9.84 -15.03
N MET A 111 12.96 -8.90 -15.80
CA MET A 111 12.35 -9.22 -17.09
C MET A 111 12.46 -8.18 -18.20
N SER A 112 12.24 -8.69 -19.42
CA SER A 112 11.83 -7.98 -20.63
C SER A 112 10.41 -7.38 -20.42
N PRO A 113 10.24 -6.05 -20.36
CA PRO A 113 9.04 -5.40 -19.77
C PRO A 113 7.70 -5.51 -20.52
N TRP A 114 7.58 -6.45 -21.44
CA TRP A 114 6.45 -6.60 -22.34
C TRP A 114 5.27 -7.37 -21.74
N LYS A 115 5.44 -8.02 -20.58
CA LYS A 115 4.51 -9.06 -20.14
C LYS A 115 3.43 -8.67 -19.14
N LEU A 116 3.55 -7.59 -18.37
CA LEU A 116 2.46 -7.22 -17.47
C LEU A 116 2.25 -5.71 -17.39
N ALA A 117 1.19 -5.29 -18.07
CA ALA A 117 0.36 -4.12 -17.76
C ALA A 117 1.13 -2.77 -17.65
N PRO A 118 1.53 -2.17 -18.79
CA PRO A 118 2.15 -0.83 -18.80
C PRO A 118 1.31 0.23 -18.06
N GLY A 119 -0.02 0.10 -18.06
CA GLY A 119 -0.89 1.00 -17.30
C GLY A 119 -0.71 0.92 -15.78
N ILE A 120 -0.42 -0.26 -15.21
CA ILE A 120 -0.19 -0.43 -13.78
C ILE A 120 1.17 0.16 -13.40
N THR A 121 2.21 -0.18 -14.14
CA THR A 121 3.57 0.36 -13.97
C THR A 121 3.55 1.89 -14.01
N PHE A 122 2.87 2.45 -15.00
CA PHE A 122 2.68 3.89 -15.15
C PHE A 122 1.98 4.49 -13.93
N TRP A 123 0.85 3.90 -13.52
CA TRP A 123 0.11 4.35 -12.35
C TRP A 123 0.95 4.31 -11.06
N LEU A 124 1.68 3.22 -10.81
CA LEU A 124 2.53 3.05 -9.63
C LEU A 124 3.59 4.15 -9.52
N LEU A 125 4.29 4.43 -10.61
CA LEU A 125 5.35 5.44 -10.64
C LEU A 125 4.79 6.85 -10.41
N TYR A 126 3.64 7.17 -11.01
CA TYR A 126 2.96 8.44 -10.79
C TYR A 126 2.45 8.59 -9.36
N LYS A 127 1.90 7.54 -8.74
CA LYS A 127 1.50 7.61 -7.33
C LYS A 127 2.70 7.79 -6.42
N ALA A 128 3.80 7.07 -6.66
CA ALA A 128 5.02 7.23 -5.87
C ALA A 128 5.60 8.64 -5.99
N GLY A 129 5.79 9.14 -7.22
CA GLY A 129 6.42 10.43 -7.49
C GLY A 129 5.54 11.64 -7.23
N GLY A 130 4.24 11.55 -7.49
CA GLY A 130 3.30 12.64 -7.25
C GLY A 130 2.85 12.76 -5.79
N LEU A 131 2.81 11.66 -5.04
CA LEU A 131 2.37 11.69 -3.63
C LEU A 131 3.53 11.72 -2.62
N THR A 132 4.80 11.66 -3.07
CA THR A 132 5.94 11.89 -2.19
C THR A 132 6.18 13.38 -1.96
N LYS A 133 6.67 13.72 -0.78
CA LYS A 133 7.21 15.05 -0.46
C LYS A 133 8.75 15.05 -0.50
N SER A 134 9.38 13.87 -0.61
CA SER A 134 10.83 13.70 -0.68
C SER A 134 11.34 13.97 -2.09
N ARG A 135 12.26 14.94 -2.24
CA ARG A 135 12.90 15.22 -3.53
C ARG A 135 13.66 14.00 -4.07
N LEU A 136 14.37 13.28 -3.20
CA LEU A 136 15.10 12.07 -3.56
C LEU A 136 14.19 10.99 -4.17
N HIS A 137 13.03 10.74 -3.54
CA HIS A 137 12.07 9.77 -4.07
C HIS A 137 11.47 10.23 -5.39
N LYS A 138 11.22 11.54 -5.51
CA LYS A 138 10.69 12.11 -6.74
C LYS A 138 11.68 11.94 -7.90
N ASP A 139 12.95 12.30 -7.71
CA ASP A 139 14.00 12.13 -8.74
C ASP A 139 14.15 10.65 -9.13
N ARG A 140 14.09 9.74 -8.15
CA ARG A 140 14.10 8.29 -8.42
C ARG A 140 12.87 7.83 -9.22
N ALA A 141 11.69 8.37 -8.93
CA ALA A 141 10.47 8.07 -9.67
C ALA A 141 10.57 8.58 -11.12
N VAL A 142 11.09 9.80 -11.34
CA VAL A 142 11.32 10.35 -12.69
C VAL A 142 12.27 9.46 -13.49
N ALA A 143 13.40 9.07 -12.91
CA ALA A 143 14.37 8.18 -13.55
C ALA A 143 13.76 6.82 -13.92
N LEU A 144 12.86 6.28 -13.08
CA LEU A 144 12.12 5.07 -13.42
C LEU A 144 11.10 5.33 -14.54
N VAL A 145 10.33 6.42 -14.50
CA VAL A 145 9.38 6.77 -15.58
C VAL A 145 10.09 6.82 -16.93
N ASP A 146 11.25 7.49 -17.01
CA ASP A 146 12.04 7.57 -18.23
C ASP A 146 12.55 6.19 -18.67
N ARG A 147 13.08 5.39 -17.74
CA ARG A 147 13.48 4.01 -18.03
C ARG A 147 12.34 3.15 -18.58
N TYR A 148 11.11 3.36 -18.12
CA TYR A 148 9.94 2.62 -18.60
C TYR A 148 9.32 3.22 -19.87
N ARG A 149 9.78 4.39 -20.33
CA ARG A 149 9.17 5.13 -21.44
C ARG A 149 9.14 4.32 -22.74
N CYS A 150 10.16 3.52 -23.01
CA CYS A 150 10.22 2.67 -24.20
C CYS A 150 9.15 1.56 -24.25
N PHE A 151 8.46 1.29 -23.12
CA PHE A 151 7.36 0.32 -23.05
C PHE A 151 5.99 0.95 -23.20
N TYR A 152 5.94 2.27 -23.29
CA TYR A 152 4.71 3.00 -23.52
C TYR A 152 4.53 3.30 -25.01
N SER A 153 3.31 3.20 -25.52
CA SER A 153 3.03 3.58 -26.92
C SER A 153 3.32 5.07 -27.14
N THR A 154 3.72 5.45 -28.35
CA THR A 154 4.02 6.85 -28.70
C THR A 154 2.94 7.82 -28.18
N GLY A 155 3.36 8.90 -27.49
CA GLY A 155 2.46 9.91 -26.92
C GLY A 155 1.86 9.56 -25.55
N TYR A 156 2.36 8.54 -24.85
CA TYR A 156 1.80 8.09 -23.56
C TYR A 156 1.86 9.12 -22.42
N ASP A 157 2.79 10.06 -22.52
CA ASP A 157 3.15 10.98 -21.45
C ASP A 157 3.33 12.41 -21.96
N GLN A 158 2.99 12.68 -23.22
CA GLN A 158 3.14 13.99 -23.85
C GLN A 158 1.97 14.93 -23.58
N ASP A 159 0.77 14.38 -23.38
CA ASP A 159 -0.45 15.12 -23.14
C ASP A 159 -0.98 14.82 -21.74
N TRP A 160 -1.12 15.87 -20.94
CA TRP A 160 -1.66 15.76 -19.59
C TRP A 160 -3.06 15.15 -19.56
N GLU A 161 -3.95 15.48 -20.51
CA GLU A 161 -5.31 14.94 -20.52
C GLU A 161 -5.29 13.42 -20.68
N LEU A 162 -4.39 12.92 -21.52
CA LEU A 162 -4.22 11.49 -21.77
C LEU A 162 -3.56 10.78 -20.59
N VAL A 163 -2.59 11.43 -19.93
CA VAL A 163 -1.98 10.95 -18.68
C VAL A 163 -3.04 10.83 -17.59
N GLU A 164 -3.81 11.90 -17.38
CA GLU A 164 -4.85 11.97 -16.38
C GLU A 164 -5.92 10.90 -16.61
N MET A 165 -6.40 10.75 -17.84
CA MET A 165 -7.35 9.70 -18.22
C MET A 165 -6.84 8.30 -17.85
N ARG A 166 -5.54 8.03 -18.02
CA ARG A 166 -4.95 6.74 -17.64
C ARG A 166 -4.87 6.58 -16.12
N LEU A 167 -4.50 7.63 -15.39
CA LEU A 167 -4.44 7.60 -13.92
C LEU A 167 -5.83 7.43 -13.29
N LYS A 168 -6.87 8.01 -13.91
CA LYS A 168 -8.29 7.89 -13.52
C LYS A 168 -8.86 6.47 -13.68
N LYS A 169 -8.18 5.56 -14.39
CA LYS A 169 -8.58 4.13 -14.48
C LYS A 169 -8.35 3.35 -13.17
N PHE A 170 -7.59 3.92 -12.24
CA PHE A 170 -7.25 3.32 -10.96
C PHE A 170 -7.72 4.23 -9.81
N ILE A 171 -7.22 4.02 -8.59
CA ILE A 171 -7.58 4.86 -7.45
C ILE A 171 -7.23 6.32 -7.74
N TRP A 172 -8.26 7.15 -7.72
CA TRP A 172 -8.20 8.56 -8.07
C TRP A 172 -9.13 9.38 -7.17
N CYS A 173 -8.64 10.55 -6.75
CA CYS A 173 -9.45 11.60 -6.17
C CYS A 173 -8.92 12.93 -6.70
N GLU A 174 -9.76 13.63 -7.46
CA GLU A 174 -9.41 14.86 -8.17
C GLU A 174 -8.87 15.92 -7.18
N ASN A 175 -9.64 16.20 -6.13
CA ASN A 175 -9.32 17.17 -5.09
C ASN A 175 -7.96 16.95 -4.39
N VAL A 176 -7.49 15.70 -4.31
CA VAL A 176 -6.26 15.34 -3.57
C VAL A 176 -5.08 15.12 -4.50
N MET A 177 -5.33 14.62 -5.70
CA MET A 177 -4.31 14.04 -6.56
C MET A 177 -4.05 14.85 -7.82
N GLU A 178 -5.03 15.58 -8.38
CA GLU A 178 -4.90 16.22 -9.70
C GLU A 178 -3.66 17.13 -9.77
N GLN A 179 -3.60 18.15 -8.92
CA GLN A 179 -2.48 19.10 -8.91
C GLN A 179 -1.14 18.42 -8.63
N LYS A 180 -1.10 17.43 -7.73
CA LYS A 180 0.12 16.70 -7.37
C LYS A 180 0.65 15.86 -8.53
N MET A 181 -0.25 15.20 -9.24
CA MET A 181 0.06 14.39 -10.41
C MET A 181 0.47 15.28 -11.59
N TYR A 182 -0.19 16.43 -11.77
CA TYR A 182 0.17 17.41 -12.80
C TYR A 182 1.57 17.97 -12.57
N THR A 183 1.89 18.39 -11.35
CA THR A 183 3.24 18.86 -11.02
C THR A 183 4.30 17.78 -11.26
N PHE A 184 4.03 16.53 -10.86
CA PHE A 184 4.97 15.44 -11.14
C PHE A 184 5.12 15.16 -12.64
N TRP A 185 4.02 15.20 -13.40
CA TRP A 185 4.06 15.08 -14.86
C TRP A 185 4.96 16.15 -15.49
N GLN A 186 4.84 17.41 -15.07
CA GLN A 186 5.69 18.50 -15.55
C GLN A 186 7.17 18.22 -15.26
N GLU A 187 7.50 17.72 -14.07
CA GLU A 187 8.86 17.35 -13.71
C GLU A 187 9.41 16.22 -14.61
N CYS A 188 8.58 15.23 -14.97
CA CYS A 188 8.95 14.20 -15.93
C CYS A 188 9.24 14.75 -17.34
N GLN A 189 8.73 15.93 -17.71
CA GLN A 189 9.03 16.54 -19.02
C GLN A 189 10.37 17.31 -19.02
N ILE A 190 10.82 17.81 -17.87
CA ILE A 190 12.03 18.66 -17.77
C ILE A 190 13.30 17.84 -18.01
N ASP A 191 13.36 16.61 -17.50
CA ASP A 191 14.51 15.71 -17.66
C ASP A 191 14.62 15.09 -19.08
N CYS A 192 13.75 15.50 -20.02
CA CYS A 192 13.73 15.00 -21.40
C CYS A 192 14.42 15.93 -22.41
N CYS A 193 15.00 17.04 -21.95
CA CYS A 193 15.73 18.02 -22.77
C CYS A 193 17.24 17.95 -22.54
#